data_AF-C5CLR6-F1
#
_entry.id   AF-C5CLR6-F1
#
_cell.length_a   1.000
_cell.length_b   1.000
_cell.length_c   1.000
_cell.angle_alpha   90.00
_cell.angle_beta   90.00
_cell.angle_gamma   90.00
#
_symmetry.space_group_name_H-M   'P 1'
#
loop_
_entity.id
_entity.type
_entity.pdbx_description
1 polymer ?
#
loop_
_entity_poly.entity_id
_entity_poly.type
_entity_poly.pdbx_seq_one_letter_code
_entity_poly.pdbx_strand_id
1 'polypeptide(L)'
;MSEVSSRVLAWLDTGGFPLEMKAAAAFRHAGFEVRQSATYADPVTEKGREIDVLANDPDLFGFVDLATVIECKSSPNPWVVLTAKDAMEGYNCLRTRAVFSDRAYLGLTRDAVNSLQVSPLLHAAGRCGYALRQAFSKGNDPGYEAAMAVVSACKGVFPSLAGTGAATVAAAIPIIVVNAPIFECELGLDGKLRLTEVLQSDFIFSARIPKNVSCTIRVVHIDAVDDTARWAKQIVDRLRADLRPEEQRVLAELSKPKVGSSPA
;
A
#
# COMPACT_ATOMS: atom_id res chain seq x y z
N MET A 1 -16.61 -32.92 -15.11
CA MET A 1 -16.72 -32.07 -13.90
C MET A 1 -18.02 -32.44 -13.20
N SER A 2 -18.04 -32.65 -11.87
CA SER A 2 -19.27 -33.05 -11.16
C SER A 2 -20.22 -31.85 -10.99
N GLU A 3 -21.51 -32.10 -10.78
CA GLU A 3 -22.50 -31.05 -10.50
C GLU A 3 -22.14 -30.20 -9.28
N VAL A 4 -21.58 -30.85 -8.24
CA VAL A 4 -21.08 -30.17 -7.04
C VAL A 4 -19.93 -29.24 -7.39
N SER A 5 -18.96 -29.67 -8.20
CA SER A 5 -17.86 -28.81 -8.64
C SER A 5 -18.34 -27.58 -9.39
N SER A 6 -19.32 -27.73 -10.28
CA SER A 6 -19.88 -26.58 -11.02
C SER A 6 -20.58 -25.58 -10.10
N ARG A 7 -21.32 -26.06 -9.09
CA ARG A 7 -21.98 -25.20 -8.09
C ARG A 7 -20.97 -24.47 -7.19
N VAL A 8 -19.88 -25.14 -6.82
CA VAL A 8 -18.79 -24.54 -6.03
C VAL A 8 -18.09 -23.44 -6.84
N LEU A 9 -17.78 -23.69 -8.11
CA LEU A 9 -17.18 -22.69 -9.00
C LEU A 9 -18.10 -21.46 -9.18
N ALA A 10 -19.38 -21.69 -9.45
CA ALA A 10 -20.34 -20.59 -9.58
C ALA A 10 -20.44 -19.76 -8.30
N TRP A 11 -20.41 -20.40 -7.12
CA TRP A 11 -20.38 -19.67 -5.85
C TRP A 11 -19.10 -18.85 -5.67
N LEU A 12 -17.93 -19.43 -5.97
CA LEU A 12 -16.65 -18.72 -5.90
C LEU A 12 -16.61 -17.51 -6.86
N ASP A 13 -17.18 -17.65 -8.06
CA ASP A 13 -17.25 -16.59 -9.07
C ASP A 13 -18.15 -15.42 -8.66
N THR A 14 -19.14 -15.66 -7.81
CA THR A 14 -19.98 -14.57 -7.25
C THR A 14 -19.28 -13.79 -6.13
N GLY A 15 -18.19 -14.33 -5.58
CA GLY A 15 -17.44 -13.72 -4.48
C GLY A 15 -16.30 -12.79 -4.94
N GLY A 16 -15.59 -12.22 -3.96
CA GLY A 16 -14.36 -11.47 -4.20
C GLY A 16 -13.14 -12.36 -4.47
N PHE A 17 -13.21 -13.65 -4.14
CA PHE A 17 -12.07 -14.58 -4.15
C PHE A 17 -11.29 -14.64 -5.47
N PRO A 18 -11.92 -14.69 -6.67
CA PRO A 18 -11.16 -14.73 -7.92
C PRO A 18 -10.31 -13.46 -8.13
N LEU A 19 -10.78 -12.30 -7.63
CA LEU A 19 -10.04 -11.05 -7.71
C LEU A 19 -8.78 -11.11 -6.83
N GLU A 20 -8.93 -11.58 -5.60
CA GLU A 20 -7.84 -11.76 -4.64
C GLU A 20 -6.81 -12.78 -5.13
N MET A 21 -7.27 -13.93 -5.67
CA MET A 21 -6.38 -14.97 -6.19
C MET A 21 -5.58 -14.47 -7.39
N LYS A 22 -6.19 -13.68 -8.29
CA LYS A 22 -5.50 -13.07 -9.44
C LYS A 22 -4.48 -12.03 -8.98
N ALA A 23 -4.86 -11.14 -8.06
CA ALA A 23 -3.92 -10.18 -7.49
C ALA A 23 -2.74 -10.89 -6.81
N ALA A 24 -3.01 -11.90 -5.99
CA ALA A 24 -1.96 -12.68 -5.34
C ALA A 24 -1.04 -13.38 -6.34
N ALA A 25 -1.56 -13.95 -7.43
CA ALA A 25 -0.77 -14.57 -8.48
C ALA A 25 0.15 -13.55 -9.19
N ALA A 26 -0.37 -12.36 -9.51
CA ALA A 26 0.40 -11.28 -10.15
C ALA A 26 1.61 -10.85 -9.29
N PHE A 27 1.39 -10.65 -7.99
CA PHE A 27 2.47 -10.28 -7.07
C PHE A 27 3.48 -11.42 -6.83
N ARG A 28 3.03 -12.69 -6.80
CA ARG A 28 3.97 -13.83 -6.78
C ARG A 28 4.85 -13.86 -8.02
N HIS A 29 4.26 -13.67 -9.20
CA HIS A 29 5.02 -13.63 -10.47
C HIS A 29 6.00 -12.45 -10.54
N ALA A 30 5.70 -11.34 -9.87
CA ALA A 30 6.61 -10.21 -9.74
C ALA A 30 7.74 -10.43 -8.72
N GLY A 31 7.77 -11.58 -8.02
CA GLY A 31 8.85 -11.96 -7.11
C GLY A 31 8.60 -11.64 -5.64
N PHE A 32 7.37 -11.34 -5.23
CA PHE A 32 7.00 -11.18 -3.82
C PHE A 32 6.67 -12.52 -3.14
N GLU A 33 6.92 -12.61 -1.84
CA GLU A 33 6.34 -13.62 -0.96
C GLU A 33 4.92 -13.21 -0.57
N VAL A 34 3.92 -13.92 -1.09
CA VAL A 34 2.51 -13.53 -0.96
C VAL A 34 1.76 -14.39 0.04
N ARG A 35 1.11 -13.73 1.01
CA ARG A 35 0.13 -14.32 1.94
C ARG A 35 -1.25 -13.74 1.64
N GLN A 36 -2.26 -14.61 1.58
CA GLN A 36 -3.67 -14.20 1.50
C GLN A 36 -4.30 -14.42 2.86
N SER A 37 -5.33 -13.64 3.18
CA SER A 37 -5.99 -13.70 4.49
C SER A 37 -5.03 -13.50 5.67
N ALA A 38 -4.01 -12.67 5.47
CA ALA A 38 -3.08 -12.33 6.54
C ALA A 38 -3.81 -11.48 7.58
N THR A 39 -3.48 -11.63 8.86
CA THR A 39 -4.14 -10.84 9.92
C THR A 39 -3.20 -9.80 10.50
N TYR A 40 -3.78 -8.66 10.90
CA TYR A 40 -3.09 -7.62 11.65
C TYR A 40 -3.95 -7.12 12.81
N ALA A 41 -3.30 -6.61 13.86
CA ALA A 41 -4.01 -5.90 14.91
C ALA A 41 -4.28 -4.47 14.44
N ASP A 42 -5.55 -4.10 14.33
CA ASP A 42 -5.96 -2.75 13.95
C ASP A 42 -5.34 -1.72 14.92
N PRO A 43 -4.55 -0.74 14.45
CA PRO A 43 -3.80 0.15 15.34
C PRO A 43 -4.65 1.07 16.24
N VAL A 44 -5.96 1.11 16.03
CA VAL A 44 -6.90 1.94 16.81
C VAL A 44 -7.72 1.08 17.77
N THR A 45 -8.19 -0.07 17.31
CA THR A 45 -9.13 -0.92 18.06
C THR A 45 -8.51 -2.18 18.66
N GLU A 46 -7.27 -2.49 18.28
CA GLU A 46 -6.53 -3.72 18.63
C GLU A 46 -7.21 -5.03 18.18
N LYS A 47 -8.33 -4.94 17.47
CA LYS A 47 -9.02 -6.11 16.92
C LYS A 47 -8.25 -6.68 15.74
N GLY A 48 -8.23 -8.00 15.63
CA GLY A 48 -7.74 -8.69 14.45
C GLY A 48 -8.58 -8.31 13.22
N ARG A 49 -7.91 -7.86 12.17
CA ARG A 49 -8.48 -7.62 10.84
C ARG A 49 -7.71 -8.41 9.80
N GLU A 50 -8.41 -8.77 8.74
CA GLU A 50 -7.85 -9.50 7.61
C GLU A 50 -7.33 -8.55 6.54
N ILE A 51 -6.30 -8.99 5.84
CA ILE A 51 -5.72 -8.38 4.65
C ILE A 51 -5.95 -9.37 3.52
N ASP A 52 -6.60 -8.91 2.46
CA ASP A 52 -6.92 -9.74 1.30
C ASP A 52 -5.63 -10.33 0.70
N VAL A 53 -4.65 -9.48 0.39
CA VAL A 53 -3.33 -9.91 -0.10
C VAL A 53 -2.21 -9.06 0.52
N LEU A 54 -1.27 -9.73 1.18
CA LEU A 54 -0.02 -9.16 1.68
C LEU A 54 1.14 -9.70 0.84
N ALA A 55 1.84 -8.84 0.12
CA ALA A 55 2.99 -9.18 -0.71
C ALA A 55 4.27 -8.62 -0.10
N ASN A 56 5.05 -9.47 0.56
CA ASN A 56 6.32 -9.08 1.18
C ASN A 56 7.47 -9.22 0.19
N ASP A 57 8.37 -8.24 0.20
CA ASP A 57 9.63 -8.38 -0.49
C ASP A 57 10.59 -9.18 0.40
N PRO A 58 11.17 -10.28 -0.10
CA PRO A 58 11.99 -11.16 0.70
C PRO A 58 13.17 -10.43 1.34
N ASP A 59 13.31 -10.55 2.66
CA ASP A 59 14.50 -10.14 3.40
C ASP A 59 15.03 -11.36 4.18
N LEU A 60 16.21 -11.83 3.79
CA LEU A 60 16.83 -13.01 4.40
C LEU A 60 17.18 -12.79 5.88
N PHE A 61 17.47 -11.55 6.26
CA PHE A 61 17.96 -11.22 7.61
C PHE A 61 16.90 -10.58 8.50
N GLY A 62 15.81 -10.07 7.92
CA GLY A 62 14.67 -9.51 8.66
C GLY A 62 14.93 -8.15 9.33
N PHE A 63 15.78 -7.31 8.71
CA PHE A 63 16.07 -5.96 9.20
C PHE A 63 15.31 -4.86 8.46
N VAL A 64 14.91 -5.16 7.21
CA VAL A 64 14.21 -4.24 6.30
C VAL A 64 12.95 -4.91 5.78
N ASP A 65 11.82 -4.62 6.43
CA ASP A 65 10.50 -5.16 6.11
C ASP A 65 9.80 -4.27 5.07
N LEU A 66 9.78 -4.72 3.82
CA LEU A 66 9.11 -3.99 2.73
C LEU A 66 7.94 -4.83 2.22
N ALA A 67 6.77 -4.21 2.08
CA ALA A 67 5.60 -4.91 1.60
C ALA A 67 4.74 -4.05 0.68
N THR A 68 3.88 -4.73 -0.07
CA THR A 68 2.68 -4.14 -0.68
C THR A 68 1.47 -4.74 0.01
N VAL A 69 0.56 -3.88 0.48
CA VAL A 69 -0.71 -4.28 1.06
C VAL A 69 -1.78 -4.02 0.02
N ILE A 70 -2.50 -5.07 -0.37
CA ILE A 70 -3.49 -5.00 -1.43
C ILE A 70 -4.87 -5.31 -0.85
N GLU A 71 -5.79 -4.37 -1.02
CA GLU A 71 -7.21 -4.51 -0.74
C GLU A 71 -7.94 -4.80 -2.07
N CYS A 72 -8.76 -5.84 -2.13
CA CYS A 72 -9.53 -6.20 -3.31
C CYS A 72 -11.00 -5.83 -3.13
N LYS A 73 -11.56 -5.09 -4.09
CA LYS A 73 -12.98 -4.71 -4.06
C LYS A 73 -13.68 -5.13 -5.35
N SER A 74 -14.39 -6.26 -5.26
CA SER A 74 -15.29 -6.73 -6.32
C SER A 74 -16.60 -5.94 -6.27
N SER A 75 -16.99 -5.32 -7.39
CA SER A 75 -18.24 -4.56 -7.48
C SER A 75 -18.66 -4.38 -8.94
N PRO A 76 -19.97 -4.35 -9.26
CA PRO A 76 -20.44 -3.94 -10.58
C PRO A 76 -20.38 -2.41 -10.78
N ASN A 77 -20.24 -1.64 -9.72
CA ASN A 77 -20.30 -0.18 -9.76
C ASN A 77 -18.93 0.44 -10.08
N PRO A 78 -18.85 1.43 -10.99
CA PRO A 78 -17.60 2.10 -11.30
C PRO A 78 -16.96 2.82 -10.12
N TRP A 79 -15.63 2.94 -10.18
CA TRP A 79 -14.83 3.70 -9.25
C TRP A 79 -14.46 5.04 -9.86
N VAL A 80 -14.42 6.10 -9.05
CA VAL A 80 -14.12 7.46 -9.50
C VAL A 80 -13.04 8.05 -8.60
N VAL A 81 -11.91 8.39 -9.19
CA VAL A 81 -10.88 9.20 -8.56
C VAL A 81 -11.15 10.66 -8.88
N LEU A 82 -11.38 11.48 -7.85
CA LEU A 82 -11.50 12.93 -8.01
C LEU A 82 -10.10 13.53 -8.06
N THR A 83 -9.76 14.19 -9.17
CA THR A 83 -8.42 14.69 -9.47
C THR A 83 -8.38 16.20 -9.54
N ALA A 84 -7.21 16.75 -9.21
CA ALA A 84 -6.90 18.16 -9.40
C ALA A 84 -5.42 18.33 -9.77
N LYS A 85 -5.09 19.43 -10.47
CA LYS A 85 -3.70 19.70 -10.91
C LYS A 85 -2.78 19.99 -9.71
N ASP A 86 -3.34 20.59 -8.69
CA ASP A 86 -2.72 21.02 -7.44
C ASP A 86 -2.94 20.04 -6.29
N ALA A 87 -3.51 18.85 -6.54
CA ALA A 87 -3.84 17.89 -5.48
C ALA A 87 -2.62 17.47 -4.63
N MET A 88 -1.43 17.50 -5.23
CA MET A 88 -0.16 17.20 -4.56
C MET A 88 0.54 18.45 -3.98
N GLU A 89 0.05 19.66 -4.24
CA GLU A 89 0.65 20.88 -3.70
C GLU A 89 0.60 20.88 -2.17
N GLY A 90 1.74 21.16 -1.53
CA GLY A 90 1.86 21.15 -0.07
C GLY A 90 2.11 19.79 0.58
N TYR A 91 2.16 18.69 -0.19
CA TYR A 91 2.53 17.38 0.36
C TYR A 91 4.04 17.12 0.32
N ASN A 92 4.55 16.47 1.37
CA ASN A 92 5.93 15.99 1.38
C ASN A 92 6.06 14.74 0.49
N CYS A 93 6.74 14.88 -0.66
CA CYS A 93 6.85 13.83 -1.67
C CYS A 93 7.36 12.48 -1.12
N LEU A 94 8.26 12.48 -0.12
CA LEU A 94 8.76 11.23 0.47
C LEU A 94 7.70 10.47 1.25
N ARG A 95 6.75 11.17 1.87
CA ARG A 95 5.65 10.53 2.61
C ARG A 95 4.53 10.06 1.70
N THR A 96 4.54 10.45 0.43
CA THR A 96 3.37 10.29 -0.42
C THR A 96 3.22 8.92 -1.06
N ARG A 97 4.13 7.95 -1.01
CA ARG A 97 3.90 6.66 -1.74
C ARG A 97 4.07 5.37 -0.94
N ALA A 98 4.42 5.47 0.33
CA ALA A 98 4.37 4.33 1.24
C ALA A 98 4.10 4.82 2.67
N VAL A 99 3.57 3.93 3.49
CA VAL A 99 3.51 4.10 4.94
C VAL A 99 4.82 3.60 5.52
N PHE A 100 5.65 4.52 6.03
CA PHE A 100 6.97 4.21 6.59
C PHE A 100 6.92 4.02 8.11
N SER A 101 7.81 3.17 8.62
CA SER A 101 8.22 3.25 10.03
C SER A 101 9.01 4.54 10.27
N ASP A 102 9.02 5.01 11.52
CA ASP A 102 9.79 6.21 11.88
C ASP A 102 11.28 6.03 11.55
N ARG A 103 11.81 4.82 11.72
CA ARG A 103 13.21 4.49 11.38
C ARG A 103 13.48 4.55 9.88
N ALA A 104 12.60 3.98 9.05
CA ALA A 104 12.75 4.04 7.60
C ALA A 104 12.67 5.49 7.09
N TYR A 105 11.70 6.26 7.57
CA TYR A 105 11.56 7.67 7.22
C TYR A 105 12.81 8.49 7.59
N LEU A 106 13.33 8.31 8.81
CA LEU A 106 14.57 8.96 9.23
C LEU A 106 15.79 8.47 8.44
N GLY A 107 15.88 7.18 8.16
CA GLY A 107 16.96 6.58 7.35
C GLY A 107 17.05 7.21 5.96
N LEU A 108 15.92 7.40 5.28
CA LEU A 108 15.85 8.03 3.96
C LEU A 108 16.18 9.53 3.98
N THR A 109 15.94 10.22 5.10
CA THR A 109 16.08 11.68 5.18
C THR A 109 17.41 12.16 5.75
N ARG A 110 18.20 11.26 6.37
CA ARG A 110 19.47 11.58 7.02
C ARG A 110 20.59 11.99 6.05
N ASP A 111 20.72 11.30 4.91
CA ASP A 111 21.92 11.40 4.06
C ASP A 111 21.64 11.97 2.65
N ALA A 112 21.06 13.18 2.62
CA ALA A 112 20.72 13.91 1.39
C ALA A 112 19.51 13.34 0.61
N VAL A 113 18.33 13.82 0.98
CA VAL A 113 17.06 13.62 0.25
C VAL A 113 17.20 13.81 -1.26
N ASN A 114 18.10 14.70 -1.70
CA ASN A 114 18.35 15.00 -3.11
C ASN A 114 19.08 13.88 -3.89
N SER A 115 19.67 12.88 -3.24
CA SER A 115 20.28 11.72 -3.91
C SER A 115 19.37 10.49 -4.01
N LEU A 116 18.18 10.54 -3.41
CA LEU A 116 17.22 9.44 -3.42
C LEU A 116 16.69 9.20 -4.83
N GLN A 117 17.09 8.09 -5.46
CA GLN A 117 16.52 7.73 -6.77
C GLN A 117 15.19 6.99 -6.65
N VAL A 118 14.65 6.81 -5.45
CA VAL A 118 13.22 6.49 -5.30
C VAL A 118 12.33 7.66 -5.73
N SER A 119 12.82 8.90 -5.67
CA SER A 119 11.99 10.08 -5.95
C SER A 119 11.25 10.03 -7.30
N PRO A 120 11.87 9.67 -8.44
CA PRO A 120 11.16 9.53 -9.73
C PRO A 120 10.13 8.39 -9.76
N LEU A 121 10.33 7.35 -8.96
CA LEU A 121 9.41 6.21 -8.87
C LEU A 121 8.26 6.47 -7.88
N LEU A 122 8.48 7.35 -6.89
CA LEU A 122 7.44 7.82 -5.97
C LEU A 122 6.68 9.02 -6.55
N HIS A 123 7.27 9.77 -7.47
CA HIS A 123 6.72 10.99 -8.01
C HIS A 123 6.47 10.84 -9.51
N ALA A 124 5.23 10.51 -9.88
CA ALA A 124 4.80 10.81 -11.25
C ALA A 124 4.58 12.33 -11.33
N ALA A 125 5.37 13.02 -12.14
CA ALA A 125 5.08 14.41 -12.47
C ALA A 125 3.71 14.45 -13.17
N GLY A 126 2.68 14.95 -12.51
CA GLY A 126 1.33 14.95 -13.07
C GLY A 126 0.20 14.95 -12.05
N ARG A 127 -1.02 15.00 -12.60
CA ARG A 127 -2.30 14.97 -11.88
C ARG A 127 -2.35 13.78 -10.91
N CYS A 128 -2.83 14.03 -9.69
CA CYS A 128 -3.13 13.02 -8.68
C CYS A 128 -4.55 13.23 -8.17
N GLY A 129 -5.16 12.16 -7.68
CA GLY A 129 -6.44 12.22 -6.98
C GLY A 129 -6.33 12.77 -5.57
N TYR A 130 -7.42 13.34 -5.07
CA TYR A 130 -7.59 13.70 -3.65
C TYR A 130 -8.68 12.88 -2.96
N ALA A 131 -9.44 12.07 -3.69
CA ALA A 131 -10.44 11.17 -3.13
C ALA A 131 -10.76 10.02 -4.10
N LEU A 132 -11.11 8.86 -3.53
CA LEU A 132 -11.71 7.73 -4.23
C LEU A 132 -13.18 7.59 -3.83
N ARG A 133 -14.05 7.42 -4.82
CA ARG A 133 -15.49 7.17 -4.66
C ARG A 133 -15.89 5.94 -5.46
N GLN A 134 -16.98 5.31 -5.06
CA GLN A 134 -17.68 4.35 -5.92
C GLN A 134 -18.99 5.00 -6.38
N ALA A 135 -19.21 5.05 -7.68
CA ALA A 135 -20.44 5.59 -8.25
C ALA A 135 -21.64 4.71 -7.84
N PHE A 136 -22.81 5.33 -7.70
CA PHE A 136 -24.08 4.65 -7.42
C PHE A 136 -24.15 3.86 -6.10
N SER A 137 -23.17 4.00 -5.20
CA SER A 137 -23.28 3.44 -3.84
C SER A 137 -24.41 4.14 -3.07
N LYS A 138 -25.17 3.38 -2.28
CA LYS A 138 -26.24 3.91 -1.43
C LYS A 138 -25.77 3.91 0.03
N GLY A 139 -25.77 5.07 0.67
CA GLY A 139 -25.48 5.23 2.10
C GLY A 139 -23.99 5.21 2.43
N ASN A 140 -23.35 4.05 2.27
CA ASN A 140 -21.93 3.89 2.61
C ASN A 140 -21.01 4.49 1.55
N ASP A 141 -19.75 4.62 1.93
CA ASP A 141 -18.67 5.18 1.11
C ASP A 141 -17.58 4.12 0.89
N PRO A 142 -17.79 3.18 -0.05
CA PRO A 142 -16.86 2.07 -0.28
C PRO A 142 -15.44 2.53 -0.64
N GLY A 143 -15.31 3.71 -1.26
CA GLY A 143 -14.03 4.34 -1.58
C GLY A 143 -13.24 4.69 -0.33
N TYR A 144 -13.88 5.38 0.61
CA TYR A 144 -13.27 5.70 1.89
C TYR A 144 -12.99 4.45 2.74
N GLU A 145 -13.91 3.50 2.78
CA GLU A 145 -13.75 2.25 3.54
C GLU A 145 -12.55 1.43 3.04
N ALA A 146 -12.41 1.27 1.73
CA ALA A 146 -11.27 0.58 1.13
C ALA A 146 -9.94 1.31 1.39
N ALA A 147 -9.93 2.64 1.26
CA ALA A 147 -8.75 3.45 1.55
C ALA A 147 -8.33 3.39 3.04
N MET A 148 -9.30 3.41 3.94
CA MET A 148 -9.06 3.26 5.38
C MET A 148 -8.54 1.86 5.71
N ALA A 149 -9.13 0.80 5.13
CA ALA A 149 -8.72 -0.58 5.35
C ALA A 149 -7.26 -0.80 4.93
N VAL A 150 -6.91 -0.44 3.69
CA VAL A 150 -5.56 -0.67 3.16
C VAL A 150 -4.49 0.12 3.92
N VAL A 151 -4.77 1.36 4.32
CA VAL A 151 -3.81 2.20 5.07
C VAL A 151 -3.70 1.76 6.53
N SER A 152 -4.80 1.34 7.16
CA SER A 152 -4.80 0.74 8.49
C SER A 152 -3.95 -0.53 8.51
N ALA A 153 -4.13 -1.40 7.51
CA ALA A 153 -3.32 -2.60 7.32
C ALA A 153 -1.83 -2.26 7.11
N CYS A 154 -1.49 -1.32 6.22
CA CYS A 154 -0.12 -0.83 6.05
C CYS A 154 0.54 -0.38 7.36
N LYS A 155 -0.23 0.21 8.27
CA LYS A 155 0.29 0.64 9.58
C LYS A 155 0.43 -0.52 10.57
N GLY A 156 -0.42 -1.53 10.48
CA GLY A 156 -0.47 -2.66 11.42
C GLY A 156 0.36 -3.88 11.04
N VAL A 157 0.78 -4.03 9.78
CA VAL A 157 1.58 -5.19 9.32
C VAL A 157 3.00 -5.22 9.89
N PHE A 158 3.53 -4.07 10.32
CA PHE A 158 4.85 -3.97 10.93
C PHE A 158 4.71 -3.54 12.39
N PRO A 159 4.58 -4.49 13.34
CA PRO A 159 4.49 -4.15 14.75
C PRO A 159 5.78 -3.47 15.20
N SER A 160 5.64 -2.47 16.08
CA SER A 160 6.79 -1.88 16.75
C SER A 160 7.46 -2.95 17.60
N LEU A 161 8.73 -3.28 17.33
CA LEU A 161 9.55 -4.14 18.19
C LEU A 161 9.97 -3.43 19.50
N ALA A 162 9.14 -2.52 20.01
CA ALA A 162 9.35 -1.79 21.25
C ALA A 162 9.67 -2.78 22.38
N GLY A 163 10.85 -2.62 23.00
CA GLY A 163 11.37 -3.52 24.04
C GLY A 163 12.53 -4.43 23.61
N THR A 164 12.75 -4.63 22.31
CA THR A 164 13.91 -5.42 21.80
C THR A 164 15.16 -4.58 21.52
N GLY A 165 15.02 -3.25 21.49
CA GLY A 165 16.10 -2.31 21.18
C GLY A 165 16.32 -2.05 19.68
N ALA A 166 15.72 -2.83 18.77
CA ALA A 166 15.82 -2.61 17.33
C ALA A 166 14.46 -2.17 16.76
N ALA A 167 14.31 -0.90 16.40
CA ALA A 167 13.19 -0.50 15.56
C ALA A 167 13.39 -1.08 14.14
N THR A 168 12.37 -1.75 13.58
CA THR A 168 12.40 -2.27 12.21
C THR A 168 12.40 -1.12 11.20
N VAL A 169 13.24 -1.25 10.18
CA VAL A 169 13.19 -0.38 9.01
C VAL A 169 12.07 -0.94 8.13
N ALA A 170 10.93 -0.27 8.06
CA ALA A 170 9.78 -0.84 7.37
C ALA A 170 9.04 0.17 6.48
N ALA A 171 8.46 -0.33 5.39
CA ALA A 171 7.60 0.46 4.50
C ALA A 171 6.54 -0.43 3.82
N ALA A 172 5.30 0.07 3.72
CA ALA A 172 4.21 -0.61 3.01
C ALA A 172 3.60 0.29 1.94
N ILE A 173 3.44 -0.23 0.72
CA ILE A 173 2.77 0.43 -0.40
C ILE A 173 1.29 0.00 -0.42
N PRO A 174 0.32 0.93 -0.30
CA PRO A 174 -1.10 0.60 -0.36
C PRO A 174 -1.62 0.55 -1.80
N ILE A 175 -2.31 -0.54 -2.15
CA ILE A 175 -2.95 -0.73 -3.45
C ILE A 175 -4.38 -1.23 -3.27
N ILE A 176 -5.31 -0.71 -4.08
CA ILE A 176 -6.68 -1.18 -4.18
C ILE A 176 -6.86 -1.79 -5.58
N VAL A 177 -7.23 -3.06 -5.64
CA VAL A 177 -7.52 -3.77 -6.89
C VAL A 177 -9.03 -3.89 -7.06
N VAL A 178 -9.54 -3.53 -8.23
CA VAL A 178 -10.98 -3.56 -8.57
C VAL A 178 -11.22 -4.30 -9.89
N ASN A 179 -12.43 -4.78 -10.10
CA ASN A 179 -12.87 -5.40 -11.36
C ASN A 179 -13.98 -4.62 -12.08
N ALA A 180 -14.27 -3.40 -11.61
CA ALA A 180 -15.18 -2.46 -12.24
C ALA A 180 -14.38 -1.29 -12.85
N PRO A 181 -14.93 -0.62 -13.90
CA PRO A 181 -14.25 0.51 -14.54
C PRO A 181 -13.81 1.59 -13.55
N ILE A 182 -12.65 2.19 -13.80
CA ILE A 182 -12.12 3.32 -13.04
C ILE A 182 -12.19 4.57 -13.92
N PHE A 183 -12.68 5.67 -13.35
CA PHE A 183 -12.69 6.97 -13.99
C PHE A 183 -11.89 7.98 -13.18
N GLU A 184 -11.09 8.80 -13.85
CA GLU A 184 -10.63 10.06 -13.29
C GLU A 184 -11.68 11.15 -13.59
N CYS A 185 -12.04 11.93 -12.58
CA CYS A 185 -12.93 13.07 -12.68
C CYS A 185 -12.16 14.36 -12.38
N GLU A 186 -12.16 15.31 -13.31
CA GLU A 186 -11.59 16.65 -13.09
C GLU A 186 -12.64 17.74 -13.34
N LEU A 187 -12.48 18.87 -12.65
CA LEU A 187 -13.23 20.09 -12.94
C LEU A 187 -12.47 20.89 -14.01
N GLY A 188 -13.06 21.03 -15.20
CA GLY A 188 -12.51 21.85 -16.27
C GLY A 188 -12.51 23.34 -15.93
N LEU A 189 -11.69 24.12 -16.64
CA LEU A 189 -11.66 25.59 -16.52
C LEU A 189 -13.00 26.26 -16.86
N ASP A 190 -13.87 25.56 -17.59
CA ASP A 190 -15.24 25.93 -17.92
C ASP A 190 -16.25 25.58 -16.81
N GLY A 191 -15.78 25.08 -15.67
CA GLY A 191 -16.62 24.65 -14.55
C GLY A 191 -17.38 23.34 -14.79
N LYS A 192 -17.07 22.61 -15.88
CA LYS A 192 -17.73 21.34 -16.21
C LYS A 192 -16.89 20.16 -15.76
N LEU A 193 -17.56 19.12 -15.25
CA LEU A 193 -16.92 17.86 -14.93
C LEU A 193 -16.52 17.11 -16.21
N ARG A 194 -15.33 16.51 -16.19
CA ARG A 194 -14.81 15.67 -17.27
C ARG A 194 -14.38 14.33 -16.69
N LEU A 195 -14.83 13.26 -17.32
CA LEU A 195 -14.49 11.90 -16.95
C LEU A 195 -13.57 11.29 -18.00
N THR A 196 -12.50 10.64 -17.54
CA THR A 196 -11.61 9.84 -18.38
C THR A 196 -11.54 8.44 -17.79
N GLU A 197 -11.90 7.42 -18.57
CA GLU A 197 -11.73 6.03 -18.16
C GLU A 197 -10.24 5.66 -18.18
N VAL A 198 -9.77 5.01 -17.12
CA VAL A 198 -8.36 4.63 -16.95
C VAL A 198 -8.28 3.22 -16.37
N LEU A 199 -7.17 2.53 -16.62
CA LEU A 199 -6.89 1.23 -15.98
C LEU A 199 -6.30 1.36 -14.57
N GLN A 200 -5.76 2.53 -14.23
CA GLN A 200 -5.19 2.82 -12.94
C GLN A 200 -5.18 4.32 -12.68
N SER A 201 -5.26 4.70 -11.41
CA SER A 201 -5.08 6.08 -10.95
C SER A 201 -4.48 6.06 -9.55
N ASP A 202 -3.82 7.16 -9.20
CA ASP A 202 -3.26 7.39 -7.87
C ASP A 202 -4.07 8.47 -7.15
N PHE A 203 -4.28 8.35 -5.84
CA PHE A 203 -4.92 9.41 -5.04
C PHE A 203 -4.31 9.51 -3.65
N ILE A 204 -4.15 10.73 -3.14
CA ILE A 204 -3.70 10.95 -1.75
C ILE A 204 -4.84 10.62 -0.79
N PHE A 205 -4.50 9.88 0.26
CA PHE A 205 -5.37 9.62 1.38
C PHE A 205 -4.68 10.00 2.69
N SER A 206 -5.44 10.62 3.58
CA SER A 206 -4.96 10.98 4.92
C SER A 206 -5.97 10.56 5.97
N ALA A 207 -5.48 9.90 7.02
CA ALA A 207 -6.29 9.41 8.12
C ALA A 207 -5.51 9.46 9.44
N ARG A 208 -6.23 9.41 10.56
CA ARG A 208 -5.64 9.36 11.90
C ARG A 208 -5.67 7.93 12.44
N ILE A 209 -4.51 7.25 12.42
CA ILE A 209 -4.36 5.83 12.75
C ILE A 209 -3.02 5.56 13.48
N PRO A 210 -2.95 5.58 14.81
CA PRO A 210 -3.62 6.50 15.74
C PRO A 210 -3.07 7.96 15.65
N LYS A 211 -1.95 8.15 14.96
CA LYS A 211 -1.40 9.45 14.54
C LYS A 211 -1.75 9.71 13.07
N ASN A 212 -1.55 10.94 12.59
CA ASN A 212 -1.80 11.24 11.17
C ASN A 212 -0.86 10.41 10.28
N VAL A 213 -1.47 9.67 9.37
CA VAL A 213 -0.82 8.95 8.27
C VAL A 213 -1.36 9.56 6.99
N SER A 214 -0.46 9.86 6.06
CA SER A 214 -0.79 10.33 4.72
C SER A 214 0.06 9.56 3.73
N CYS A 215 -0.58 9.03 2.68
CA CYS A 215 0.07 8.33 1.59
C CYS A 215 -0.84 8.32 0.37
N THR A 216 -0.27 8.14 -0.80
CA THR A 216 -0.95 7.90 -2.06
C THR A 216 -1.27 6.42 -2.13
N ILE A 217 -2.52 6.14 -2.44
CA ILE A 217 -3.04 4.81 -2.71
C ILE A 217 -3.20 4.70 -4.21
N ARG A 218 -2.72 3.59 -4.77
CA ARG A 218 -3.00 3.24 -6.16
C ARG A 218 -4.30 2.47 -6.22
N VAL A 219 -5.26 2.92 -7.04
CA VAL A 219 -6.39 2.09 -7.47
C VAL A 219 -6.10 1.55 -8.87
N VAL A 220 -6.28 0.25 -9.07
CA VAL A 220 -5.95 -0.44 -10.32
C VAL A 220 -7.06 -1.41 -10.71
N HIS A 221 -7.41 -1.40 -12.00
CA HIS A 221 -8.28 -2.40 -12.59
C HIS A 221 -7.53 -3.73 -12.71
N ILE A 222 -8.23 -4.85 -12.56
CA ILE A 222 -7.62 -6.18 -12.58
C ILE A 222 -6.81 -6.45 -13.85
N ASP A 223 -7.17 -5.86 -14.99
CA ASP A 223 -6.44 -6.04 -16.25
C ASP A 223 -5.04 -5.40 -16.24
N ALA A 224 -4.76 -4.47 -15.32
CA ALA A 224 -3.45 -3.82 -15.15
C ALA A 224 -2.70 -4.30 -13.89
N VAL A 225 -3.16 -5.37 -13.23
CA VAL A 225 -2.58 -5.85 -11.97
C VAL A 225 -1.13 -6.35 -12.15
N ASP A 226 -0.83 -7.00 -13.28
CA ASP A 226 0.52 -7.53 -13.56
C ASP A 226 1.54 -6.40 -13.75
N ASP A 227 1.16 -5.33 -14.47
CA ASP A 227 1.98 -4.13 -14.61
C ASP A 227 2.18 -3.43 -13.27
N THR A 228 1.11 -3.36 -12.47
CA THR A 228 1.17 -2.77 -11.13
C THR A 228 2.07 -3.57 -10.19
N ALA A 229 2.03 -4.90 -10.24
CA ALA A 229 2.91 -5.76 -9.45
C ALA A 229 4.39 -5.55 -9.83
N ARG A 230 4.71 -5.45 -11.12
CA ARG A 230 6.06 -5.13 -11.60
C ARG A 230 6.51 -3.74 -11.14
N TRP A 231 5.63 -2.74 -11.26
CA TRP A 231 5.90 -1.39 -10.78
C TRP A 231 6.16 -1.35 -9.26
N ALA A 232 5.35 -2.05 -8.47
CA ALA A 232 5.52 -2.13 -7.03
C ALA A 232 6.88 -2.77 -6.69
N LYS A 233 7.27 -3.83 -7.41
CA LYS A 233 8.58 -4.46 -7.24
C LYS A 233 9.73 -3.50 -7.49
N GLN A 234 9.66 -2.70 -8.55
CA GLN A 234 10.67 -1.67 -8.85
C GLN A 234 10.80 -0.63 -7.72
N ILE A 235 9.68 -0.20 -7.13
CA ILE A 235 9.71 0.72 -5.98
C ILE A 235 10.37 0.05 -4.78
N VAL A 236 9.97 -1.17 -4.47
CA VAL A 236 10.48 -1.87 -3.29
C VAL A 236 11.98 -2.18 -3.42
N ASP A 237 12.44 -2.61 -4.60
CA ASP A 237 13.87 -2.81 -4.88
C ASP A 237 14.66 -1.51 -4.67
N ARG A 238 14.08 -0.39 -5.11
CA ARG A 238 14.70 0.92 -4.94
C ARG A 238 14.71 1.37 -3.47
N LEU A 239 13.61 1.18 -2.75
CA LEU A 239 13.54 1.46 -1.31
C LEU A 239 14.57 0.64 -0.54
N ARG A 240 14.73 -0.65 -0.86
CA ARG A 240 15.75 -1.51 -0.26
C ARG A 240 17.15 -0.97 -0.49
N ALA A 241 17.46 -0.54 -1.71
CA ALA A 241 18.75 0.06 -2.04
C ALA A 241 18.98 1.37 -1.26
N ASP A 242 17.97 2.24 -1.18
CA ASP A 242 18.05 3.54 -0.49
C ASP A 242 18.10 3.38 1.05
N LEU A 243 17.57 2.28 1.59
CA LEU A 243 17.58 1.98 3.03
C LEU A 243 18.80 1.18 3.49
N ARG A 244 19.66 0.72 2.58
CA ARG A 244 20.88 -0.04 2.90
C ARG A 244 21.80 0.64 3.93
N PRO A 245 22.04 1.97 3.90
CA PRO A 245 22.83 2.62 4.94
C PRO A 245 22.20 2.49 6.33
N GLU A 246 20.87 2.54 6.44
CA GLU A 246 20.18 2.37 7.71
C GLU A 246 20.18 0.91 8.17
N GLU A 247 20.04 -0.04 7.25
CA GLU A 247 20.24 -1.48 7.52
C GLU A 247 21.62 -1.75 8.13
N GLN A 248 22.69 -1.18 7.57
CA GLN A 248 24.04 -1.29 8.11
C GLN A 248 24.17 -0.71 9.53
N ARG A 249 23.44 0.36 9.84
CA ARG A 249 23.39 0.92 11.21
C ARG A 249 22.68 -0.02 12.18
N VAL A 250 21.56 -0.62 11.77
CA VAL A 250 20.85 -1.64 12.57
C VAL A 250 21.81 -2.80 12.88
N LEU A 251 22.51 -3.32 11.87
CA LEU A 251 23.50 -4.38 12.04
C LEU A 251 24.62 -4.02 13.01
N ALA A 252 25.15 -2.79 12.90
CA ALA A 252 26.20 -2.30 13.78
C ALA A 252 25.70 -2.11 15.23
N GLU A 253 24.44 -1.68 15.42
CA GLU A 253 23.82 -1.57 16.75
C GLU A 253 23.66 -2.94 17.42
N LEU A 254 23.21 -3.94 16.68
CA LEU A 254 23.03 -5.31 17.17
C LEU A 254 24.36 -6.01 17.48
N SER A 255 25.44 -5.62 16.81
CA SER A 255 26.78 -6.17 17.01
C SER A 255 27.50 -5.60 18.25
N LYS A 256 26.95 -4.55 18.89
CA LYS A 256 27.56 -3.98 20.11
C LYS A 256 27.26 -4.87 21.32
N PRO A 257 28.26 -5.21 22.16
CA PRO A 257 28.00 -5.94 23.40
C PRO A 257 27.06 -5.13 24.28
N LYS A 258 26.03 -5.78 24.85
CA LYS A 258 25.15 -5.15 25.84
C LYS A 258 26.01 -4.67 27.02
N VAL A 259 26.17 -3.35 27.13
CA VAL A 259 26.86 -2.76 28.28
C VAL A 259 25.94 -2.89 29.50
N GLY A 260 26.29 -3.82 30.40
CA GLY A 260 25.92 -3.81 31.82
C GLY A 260 24.44 -3.96 32.17
N SER A 261 23.93 -5.19 32.21
CA SER A 261 23.00 -5.57 33.27
C SER A 261 23.84 -5.93 34.51
N SER A 262 24.12 -4.95 35.37
CA SER A 262 24.60 -5.26 36.72
C SER A 262 23.51 -6.05 37.44
N PRO A 263 23.81 -7.20 38.04
CA PRO A 263 22.88 -7.85 38.96
C PRO A 263 22.80 -7.01 40.23
N ALA A 264 21.61 -6.53 40.56
CA ALA A 264 21.23 -6.07 41.88
C ALA A 264 19.94 -6.79 42.28
#